data_AF-A0A953PNG2-F1
#
_entry.id   AF-A0A953PNG2-F1
#
_cell.length_a   1.000
_cell.length_b   1.000
_cell.length_c   1.000
_cell.angle_alpha   90.00
_cell.angle_beta   90.00
_cell.angle_gamma   90.00
#
_symmetry.space_group_name_H-M   'P 1'
#
loop_
_entity.id
_entity.type
_entity.pdbx_description
1 polymer ?
#
loop_
_entity_poly.entity_id
_entity_poly.type
_entity_poly.pdbx_seq_one_letter_code
_entity_poly.pdbx_strand_id
1 'polypeptide(L)' 'MIQRPAGMGAFTFVVLSTLRSTQLIRGCRPRVEGVHKRTVIAQIEVAEGKVLQQFAAPAEIAVVPSEV' A
#
# COMPACT_ATOMS: atom_id res chain seq x y z
N MET A 1 -17.48 -9.08 3.34
CA MET A 1 -16.19 -9.78 3.12
C MET A 1 -15.35 -8.87 2.23
N ILE A 2 -14.11 -8.54 2.58
CA ILE A 2 -13.29 -7.60 1.80
C ILE A 2 -12.66 -8.36 0.64
N GLN A 3 -12.89 -7.87 -0.57
CA GLN A 3 -12.38 -8.50 -1.79
C GLN A 3 -10.96 -8.01 -2.08
N ARG A 4 -10.07 -8.94 -2.36
CA ARG A 4 -8.70 -8.64 -2.75
C ARG A 4 -8.68 -8.18 -4.21
N PRO A 5 -7.91 -7.14 -4.56
CA PRO A 5 -7.83 -6.66 -5.92
C PRO A 5 -7.23 -7.74 -6.84
N ALA A 6 -7.80 -7.88 -8.04
CA ALA A 6 -7.32 -8.82 -9.05
C ALA A 6 -5.90 -8.44 -9.46
N GLY A 7 -4.94 -9.36 -9.30
CA GLY A 7 -3.52 -9.12 -9.54
C GLY A 7 -2.66 -8.89 -8.28
N MET A 8 -3.26 -8.73 -7.10
CA MET A 8 -2.51 -8.66 -5.85
C MET A 8 -2.40 -10.05 -5.21
N GLY A 9 -1.17 -10.49 -4.89
CA GLY A 9 -0.94 -11.73 -4.13
C GLY A 9 -1.59 -11.69 -2.74
N ALA A 10 -2.03 -12.84 -2.23
CA ALA A 10 -2.69 -12.91 -0.93
C ALA A 10 -1.76 -12.47 0.21
N PHE A 11 -0.50 -12.88 0.15
CA PHE A 11 0.54 -12.43 1.08
C PHE A 11 0.78 -10.92 1.00
N THR A 12 0.92 -10.38 -0.21
CA THR A 12 1.10 -8.94 -0.43
C THR A 12 -0.05 -8.14 0.16
N PHE A 13 -1.29 -8.61 -0.05
CA PHE A 13 -2.49 -7.97 0.51
C PHE A 13 -2.46 -7.95 2.04
N VAL A 14 -2.11 -9.07 2.68
CA VAL A 14 -2.03 -9.16 4.15
C VAL A 14 -0.92 -8.27 4.71
N VAL A 15 0.26 -8.27 4.09
CA VAL A 15 1.40 -7.45 4.52
C VAL A 15 1.04 -5.95 4.43
N LEU A 16 0.53 -5.50 3.29
CA LEU A 16 0.12 -4.10 3.10
C LEU A 16 -0.99 -3.69 4.08
N SER A 17 -1.98 -4.55 4.29
CA SER A 17 -3.08 -4.30 5.23
C SER A 17 -2.57 -4.19 6.67
N THR A 18 -1.60 -5.01 7.06
CA THR A 18 -1.01 -5.00 8.41
C THR A 18 -0.20 -3.73 8.66
N LEU A 19 0.66 -3.37 7.70
CA LEU A 19 1.45 -2.14 7.76
C LEU A 19 0.54 -0.92 7.83
N ARG A 20 -0.49 -0.88 6.99
CA ARG A 20 -1.44 0.24 6.97
C ARG A 20 -2.26 0.31 8.25
N SER A 21 -2.71 -0.82 8.78
CA SER A 21 -3.39 -0.85 10.08
C SER A 21 -2.50 -0.30 11.20
N THR A 22 -1.20 -0.60 11.19
CA THR A 22 -0.23 -0.06 12.16
C THR A 22 -0.11 1.46 12.04
N GLN A 23 -0.07 2.01 10.82
CA GLN A 23 -0.07 3.46 10.59
C GLN A 23 -1.35 4.10 11.16
N LEU A 24 -2.50 3.50 10.90
CA LEU A 24 -3.77 3.97 11.45
C LEU A 24 -3.74 3.92 12.97
N ILE A 25 -3.24 2.85 13.60
CA ILE A 25 -3.07 2.73 15.07
C ILE A 25 -2.22 3.89 15.63
N ARG A 26 -1.17 4.28 14.92
CA ARG A 26 -0.29 5.41 15.29
C ARG A 26 -0.90 6.80 15.07
N GLY A 27 -2.14 6.89 14.59
CA GLY A 27 -2.87 8.16 14.42
C GLY A 27 -2.77 8.75 13.02
N CYS A 28 -2.25 8.03 12.02
CA CYS A 28 -2.34 8.47 10.63
C CYS A 28 -3.81 8.57 10.20
N ARG A 29 -4.10 9.55 9.33
CA ARG A 29 -5.46 9.78 8.86
C ARG A 29 -5.93 8.65 7.93
N PRO A 30 -7.15 8.09 8.15
CA PRO A 30 -7.78 7.19 7.20
C PRO A 30 -8.21 7.93 5.94
N ARG A 31 -8.12 7.27 4.78
CA ARG A 31 -8.53 7.74 3.45
C ARG A 31 -9.90 7.21 3.03
N VAL A 32 -10.53 6.41 3.88
CA VAL A 32 -11.86 5.85 3.71
C VAL A 32 -12.76 6.49 4.75
N GLU A 33 -13.93 6.95 4.31
CA GLU A 33 -14.97 7.49 5.20
C GLU A 33 -15.71 6.36 5.90
N GLY A 34 -16.01 6.54 7.19
CA GLY A 34 -16.80 5.60 7.99
C GLY A 34 -16.17 5.19 9.32
N VAL A 35 -17.00 4.63 10.22
CA VAL A 35 -16.57 4.09 11.52
C VAL A 35 -16.35 2.60 11.41
N HIS A 36 -15.11 2.20 11.11
CA HIS A 36 -14.68 0.81 11.06
C HIS A 36 -13.46 0.59 11.94
N LYS A 37 -13.18 -0.67 12.30
CA LYS A 37 -11.93 -1.03 12.97
C LYS A 37 -10.75 -0.62 12.06
N ARG A 38 -9.64 -0.18 12.65
CA ARG A 38 -8.45 0.27 11.91
C ARG A 38 -7.94 -0.81 10.92
N THR A 39 -8.07 -2.08 11.28
CA THR A 39 -7.76 -3.22 10.40
C THR A 39 -8.67 -3.32 9.18
N VAL A 40 -9.97 -3.07 9.37
CA VAL A 40 -10.98 -3.07 8.30
C VAL A 40 -10.74 -1.89 7.36
N ILE A 41 -10.49 -0.70 7.90
CA ILE A 41 -10.14 0.49 7.11
C ILE A 41 -8.90 0.21 6.26
N ALA A 42 -7.85 -0.37 6.85
CA ALA A 42 -6.63 -0.70 6.12
C ALA A 42 -6.86 -1.70 4.99
N GLN A 43 -7.66 -2.74 5.22
CA GLN A 43 -7.99 -3.72 4.19
C GLN A 43 -8.82 -3.10 3.05
N ILE A 44 -9.74 -2.18 3.35
CA ILE A 44 -10.49 -1.42 2.34
C ILE A 44 -9.56 -0.49 1.55
N GLU A 45 -8.68 0.24 2.22
CA GLU A 45 -7.72 1.13 1.56
C GLU A 45 -6.78 0.36 0.61
N VAL A 46 -6.35 -0.85 0.99
CA VAL A 46 -5.55 -1.71 0.11
C VAL A 46 -6.39 -2.25 -1.04
N ALA A 47 -7.64 -2.66 -0.77
CA ALA A 47 -8.54 -3.17 -1.81
C ALA A 47 -8.90 -2.11 -2.86
N GLU A 48 -9.08 -0.87 -2.44
CA GLU A 48 -9.36 0.28 -3.30
C GLU A 48 -8.10 0.88 -3.94
N GLY A 49 -6.91 0.32 -3.69
CA GLY A 49 -5.65 0.85 -4.23
C GLY A 49 -5.26 2.23 -3.67
N LYS A 50 -5.85 2.66 -2.55
CA LYS A 50 -5.55 3.93 -1.88
C LYS A 50 -4.25 3.91 -1.10
N VAL A 51 -3.64 2.75 -0.89
CA VAL A 51 -2.29 2.62 -0.32
C VAL A 51 -1.25 2.73 -1.43
N LEU A 52 -0.80 3.95 -1.70
CA LEU A 52 0.21 4.25 -2.72
C LEU A 52 1.62 3.94 -2.20
N GLN A 53 2.44 3.31 -3.03
CA GLN A 53 3.88 3.18 -2.80
C GLN A 53 4.53 4.56 -3.01
N GLN A 54 5.12 5.13 -1.95
CA GLN A 54 5.73 6.47 -2.02
C GLN A 54 7.06 6.50 -2.78
N PHE A 55 7.78 5.37 -2.84
CA PHE A 55 9.02 5.25 -3.59
C PHE A 55 8.86 4.13 -4.60
N ALA A 56 8.40 4.47 -5.81
CA ALA A 56 8.76 3.64 -6.95
C ALA A 56 10.28 3.72 -7.06
N ALA A 57 10.98 2.58 -6.98
CA ALA A 57 12.41 2.56 -7.27
C ALA A 57 12.60 3.25 -8.64
N PRO A 58 13.53 4.22 -8.77
CA PRO A 58 13.77 4.82 -10.06
C PRO A 58 14.19 3.71 -11.02
N ALA A 59 13.40 3.52 -12.08
CA ALA A 59 13.77 2.68 -13.19
C ALA A 59 15.09 3.20 -13.75
N GLU A 60 16.10 2.33 -13.78
CA GLU A 60 17.36 2.46 -14.54
C GLU A 60 18.12 3.78 -14.39
N ILE A 61 19.16 3.76 -13.53
CA ILE A 61 20.31 4.63 -13.76
C ILE A 61 20.94 4.14 -15.07
N ALA A 62 20.61 4.80 -16.18
CA ALA A 62 21.30 4.62 -17.45
C ALA A 62 22.78 4.97 -17.22
N VAL A 63 23.61 3.95 -17.03
CA VAL A 63 25.06 4.08 -17.06
C VAL A 63 25.42 4.40 -18.50
N VAL A 64 25.59 5.68 -18.81
CA VAL A 64 26.23 6.10 -20.05
C VAL A 64 27.72 5.80 -19.87
N PRO A 65 28.34 4.89 -20.65
CA PRO A 65 29.77 4.69 -20.56
C PRO A 65 30.45 5.96 -21.09
N SER A 66 31.19 6.63 -20.21
CA SER A 66 32.10 7.71 -20.61
C SER A 66 33.34 7.05 -21.22
N GLU A 67 33.44 7.07 -22.55
CA GLU A 67 34.71 6.79 -23.24
C GLU A 67 35.70 7.93 -22.99
N VAL A 68 36.87 7.61 -22.42
CA VAL A 68 38.12 8.38 -22.52
C VAL A 68 39.25 7.41 -22.81
#